data_AF-A0A6G0UFZ7-F1
#
_entry.id   AF-A0A6G0UFZ7-F1
#
_cell.length_a   1.000
_cell.length_b   1.000
_cell.length_c   1.000
_cell.angle_alpha   90.00
_cell.angle_beta   90.00
_cell.angle_gamma   90.00
#
_symmetry.space_group_name_H-M   'P 1'
#
loop_
_entity.id
_entity.type
_entity.pdbx_description
1 polymer ?
#
loop_
_entity_poly.entity_id
_entity_poly.type
_entity_poly.pdbx_seq_one_letter_code
_entity_poly.pdbx_strand_id
1 'polypeptide(L)'
;MKNSKILATVGVLGFIVVLGILAVSIVTLTKVNKNNDSSSNEQTSTMAPNGTMDCMNKSTLSQATDNSSFDPFKWGSMRGQLYFGMQTRHPLSPRFGILWMKKNGPVRYWCNKDDGVTFMWTDADYRSFGEQPVVDGDLKFSTLWINQNHSFSAKIVVDPSSNIKDQYSFLFYLAFQDTDSFFKSATFDSNSGSVSSSNGKFSPLGDFTVSVKTNSAKSVSQAFLADTPFVEMATVQNYLQRFQQCDTNGYCAFTNTSLLPYANLFVVQTDLTDSKFSFQFDYKINSDPGLPDFDTTHSNRKSQFRNTFGKVFPIDQNDIAANFIDMGRAALSNMLGSVSYWHGYSNATGSCLPNGSTVEFGPLDLIAAEPSRPDFPRGFLWDDGFHNLLIRQFDTDLSIQIISSWLDTMNTYGWIPREMFLTKEAAAKVPPGPWLIEQDDVANPPMLIYLVSKLTADSEVMNHYGDKVVKMYPRLKLFYNWMKTIQKGPVDGSFQWQGRDGTFELQLNPATLPSGLDDYPRATHPSKDEYHLDIKCWMAMSSTVLLNLANLANDTDWLPTITADQKLFNDLDLLDKLHWSDATQGYYDYGN
;
A
#
# COMPACT_ATOMS: atom_id res chain seq x y z
N MET A 1 -19.33 -40.27 28.67
CA MET A 1 -20.71 -40.11 28.15
C MET A 1 -21.21 -38.73 28.57
N LYS A 2 -21.43 -37.85 27.57
CA LYS A 2 -22.29 -36.64 27.50
C LYS A 2 -22.18 -35.61 28.64
N ASN A 3 -21.88 -34.32 28.42
CA ASN A 3 -21.77 -33.52 27.21
C ASN A 3 -20.81 -32.34 27.45
N SER A 4 -19.79 -32.27 26.62
CA SER A 4 -19.02 -31.08 26.26
C SER A 4 -19.83 -30.23 25.28
N LYS A 5 -20.03 -28.94 25.55
CA LYS A 5 -20.30 -27.88 24.56
C LYS A 5 -20.28 -26.52 25.28
N ILE A 6 -19.74 -25.53 24.58
CA ILE A 6 -19.54 -24.13 25.00
C ILE A 6 -18.18 -23.85 25.66
N LEU A 7 -17.12 -24.30 25.01
CA LEU A 7 -15.89 -23.54 24.80
C LEU A 7 -15.52 -23.75 23.32
N ALA A 8 -15.14 -22.68 22.60
CA ALA A 8 -14.78 -22.60 21.17
C ALA A 8 -15.92 -22.31 20.15
N THR A 9 -16.48 -21.09 20.13
CA THR A 9 -17.22 -20.56 18.94
C THR A 9 -17.26 -19.02 18.81
N VAL A 10 -16.24 -18.26 19.22
CA VAL A 10 -16.11 -16.83 18.80
C VAL A 10 -14.71 -16.51 18.23
N GLY A 11 -13.91 -17.55 17.94
CA GLY A 11 -12.63 -17.44 17.23
C GLY A 11 -12.74 -17.56 15.70
N VAL A 12 -13.89 -17.19 15.10
CA VAL A 12 -14.15 -17.33 13.64
C VAL A 12 -14.74 -16.02 13.07
N LEU A 13 -14.08 -14.90 13.35
CA LEU A 13 -14.25 -13.64 12.60
C LEU A 13 -13.12 -13.41 11.56
N GLY A 14 -12.19 -14.36 11.46
CA GLY A 14 -11.25 -14.45 10.34
C GLY A 14 -11.74 -15.50 9.34
N PHE A 15 -12.18 -15.05 8.17
CA PHE A 15 -12.29 -15.70 6.85
C PHE A 15 -13.47 -15.04 6.11
N ILE A 16 -13.20 -14.00 5.32
CA ILE A 16 -13.18 -14.10 3.86
C ILE A 16 -14.58 -14.44 3.29
N VAL A 17 -15.29 -13.50 2.66
CA VAL A 17 -14.98 -13.01 1.30
C VAL A 17 -15.17 -14.08 0.20
N VAL A 18 -15.76 -15.25 0.46
CA VAL A 18 -15.91 -16.27 -0.61
C VAL A 18 -17.09 -16.05 -1.59
N LEU A 19 -18.04 -15.13 -1.37
CA LEU A 19 -19.30 -15.15 -2.16
C LEU A 19 -19.66 -13.93 -3.03
N GLY A 20 -18.91 -12.83 -3.03
CA GLY A 20 -19.32 -11.62 -3.78
C GLY A 20 -18.81 -11.49 -5.22
N ILE A 21 -17.86 -12.32 -5.64
CA ILE A 21 -17.27 -12.27 -6.98
C ILE A 21 -17.31 -13.68 -7.58
N LEU A 22 -18.34 -13.99 -8.39
CA LEU A 22 -18.29 -14.84 -9.59
C LEU A 22 -19.72 -15.14 -10.10
N ALA A 23 -20.26 -14.30 -11.00
CA ALA A 23 -21.21 -14.62 -12.10
C ALA A 23 -22.00 -13.36 -12.52
N VAL A 24 -21.65 -12.67 -13.63
CA VAL A 24 -22.25 -12.85 -14.98
C VAL A 24 -23.69 -12.27 -15.03
N SER A 25 -23.99 -11.17 -15.76
CA SER A 25 -24.02 -11.15 -17.23
C SER A 25 -24.10 -9.75 -17.87
N ILE A 26 -23.27 -9.55 -18.90
CA ILE A 26 -23.56 -8.98 -20.23
C ILE A 26 -24.18 -7.56 -20.32
N VAL A 27 -23.32 -6.64 -20.77
CA VAL A 27 -23.66 -5.33 -21.36
C VAL A 27 -24.60 -5.51 -22.55
N THR A 28 -25.76 -4.85 -22.52
CA THR A 28 -26.50 -4.51 -23.74
C THR A 28 -26.87 -3.03 -23.72
N LEU A 29 -26.18 -2.25 -24.56
CA LEU A 29 -26.50 -0.86 -24.86
C LEU A 29 -27.89 -0.78 -25.52
N THR A 30 -28.82 -0.06 -24.89
CA THR A 30 -30.00 0.48 -25.59
C THR A 30 -30.07 1.99 -25.38
N LYS A 31 -29.86 2.71 -26.49
CA LYS A 31 -30.17 4.14 -26.64
C LYS A 31 -31.65 4.35 -26.37
N VAL A 32 -31.99 5.21 -25.42
CA VAL A 32 -33.32 5.84 -25.36
C VAL A 32 -33.11 7.35 -25.39
N ASN A 33 -33.49 7.95 -26.53
CA ASN A 33 -33.66 9.39 -26.70
C ASN A 33 -34.73 9.89 -25.71
N LYS A 34 -34.40 10.93 -24.93
CA LYS A 34 -35.40 11.88 -24.43
C LYS A 34 -34.90 13.30 -24.67
N ASN A 35 -35.67 14.04 -25.45
CA ASN A 35 -35.57 15.47 -25.68
C ASN A 35 -35.90 16.24 -24.39
N ASN A 36 -35.22 17.38 -24.22
CA ASN A 36 -35.55 18.68 -23.59
C ASN A 36 -36.71 18.72 -22.56
N ASP A 37 -36.60 19.37 -21.41
CA ASP A 37 -36.32 20.80 -21.24
C ASP A 37 -36.04 21.20 -19.77
N SER A 38 -35.52 22.42 -19.57
CA SER A 38 -35.51 23.29 -18.36
C SER A 38 -34.27 23.34 -17.44
N SER A 39 -33.35 24.25 -17.81
CA SER A 39 -32.79 25.37 -17.02
C SER A 39 -32.61 25.24 -15.50
N SER A 40 -31.38 25.36 -15.00
CA SER A 40 -30.81 26.66 -14.56
C SER A 40 -29.50 26.52 -13.76
N ASN A 41 -28.65 27.53 -13.95
CA ASN A 41 -27.48 27.96 -13.16
C ASN A 41 -26.13 27.26 -13.40
N GLU A 42 -25.49 27.65 -14.51
CA GLU A 42 -24.04 27.56 -14.70
C GLU A 42 -23.30 28.52 -13.75
N GLN A 43 -22.49 27.98 -12.85
CA GLN A 43 -21.33 28.70 -12.31
C GLN A 43 -20.18 28.56 -13.30
N THR A 44 -19.74 29.69 -13.84
CA THR A 44 -18.66 29.79 -14.82
C THR A 44 -17.30 29.47 -14.18
N SER A 45 -16.77 28.28 -14.46
CA SER A 45 -15.35 27.96 -14.22
C SER A 45 -14.49 28.61 -15.32
N THR A 46 -13.52 29.43 -14.93
CA THR A 46 -12.57 30.05 -15.86
C THR A 46 -11.61 29.00 -16.45
N MET A 47 -11.57 28.87 -17.79
CA MET A 47 -10.64 28.01 -18.51
C MET A 47 -9.19 28.53 -18.41
N ALA A 48 -8.25 27.65 -18.06
CA ALA A 48 -6.83 27.88 -18.28
C ALA A 48 -6.48 27.70 -19.77
N PRO A 49 -5.40 28.33 -20.28
CA PRO A 49 -5.12 28.43 -21.72
C PRO A 49 -4.78 27.09 -22.44
N ASN A 50 -4.71 25.97 -21.71
CA ASN A 50 -4.38 24.65 -22.23
C ASN A 50 -5.43 23.60 -21.84
N GLY A 51 -6.70 23.77 -22.21
CA GLY A 51 -7.65 22.66 -22.45
C GLY A 51 -7.99 21.63 -21.35
N THR A 52 -7.36 21.65 -20.18
CA THR A 52 -7.66 20.81 -19.03
C THR A 52 -8.40 21.64 -17.99
N MET A 53 -9.60 21.21 -17.58
CA MET A 53 -10.26 21.79 -16.42
C MET A 53 -9.32 21.71 -15.20
N ASP A 54 -9.19 22.82 -14.48
CA ASP A 54 -8.27 23.00 -13.35
C ASP A 54 -8.49 22.02 -12.16
N CYS A 55 -9.63 21.32 -12.17
CA CYS A 55 -10.06 20.40 -11.13
C CYS A 55 -9.26 19.11 -10.98
N MET A 56 -8.62 18.65 -12.06
CA MET A 56 -7.83 17.40 -12.07
C MET A 56 -6.33 17.69 -12.10
N ASN A 57 -5.94 18.86 -11.61
CA ASN A 57 -4.56 19.22 -11.32
C ASN A 57 -4.23 18.90 -9.86
N LYS A 58 -2.96 18.61 -9.56
CA LYS A 58 -2.49 18.48 -8.19
C LYS A 58 -2.58 19.81 -7.45
N SER A 59 -2.84 19.77 -6.15
CA SER A 59 -2.84 20.98 -5.32
C SER A 59 -1.51 21.73 -5.39
N THR A 60 -1.60 23.06 -5.54
CA THR A 60 -0.47 23.99 -5.54
C THR A 60 -0.02 24.40 -4.13
N LEU A 61 -0.71 23.92 -3.08
CA LEU A 61 -0.29 24.14 -1.70
C LEU A 61 1.12 23.59 -1.46
N SER A 62 1.84 24.15 -0.49
CA SER A 62 3.13 23.61 -0.06
C SER A 62 3.00 22.13 0.30
N GLN A 63 3.96 21.30 -0.10
CA GLN A 63 3.95 19.87 0.21
C GLN A 63 4.00 19.64 1.73
N ALA A 64 3.16 18.73 2.22
CA ALA A 64 3.21 18.27 3.60
C ALA A 64 4.45 17.39 3.83
N THR A 65 4.94 16.69 2.81
CA THR A 65 6.14 15.88 2.90
C THR A 65 7.37 16.74 3.19
N ASP A 66 8.26 16.22 4.03
CA ASP A 66 9.56 16.79 4.30
C ASP A 66 10.63 15.89 3.67
N ASN A 67 11.08 16.25 2.47
CA ASN A 67 12.07 15.48 1.72
C ASN A 67 13.45 15.45 2.41
N SER A 68 13.69 16.27 3.44
CA SER A 68 14.92 16.21 4.24
C SER A 68 14.88 15.12 5.33
N SER A 69 13.68 14.59 5.63
CA SER A 69 13.48 13.60 6.70
C SER A 69 13.77 12.15 6.29
N PHE A 70 14.02 11.89 5.01
CA PHE A 70 14.35 10.57 4.51
C PHE A 70 15.27 10.63 3.30
N ASP A 71 16.01 9.55 3.09
CA ASP A 71 16.78 9.33 1.87
C ASP A 71 15.91 8.51 0.88
N PRO A 72 15.55 9.07 -0.30
CA PRO A 72 14.70 8.38 -1.28
C PRO A 72 15.37 7.17 -1.93
N PHE A 73 16.69 7.04 -1.83
CA PHE A 73 17.45 5.92 -2.39
C PHE A 73 17.75 4.81 -1.37
N LYS A 74 17.25 4.95 -0.14
CA LYS A 74 17.34 3.88 0.85
C LYS A 74 16.40 2.73 0.49
N TRP A 75 16.93 1.51 0.47
CA TRP A 75 16.19 0.30 0.11
C TRP A 75 15.26 -0.19 1.23
N GLY A 76 14.10 -0.71 0.86
CA GLY A 76 13.21 -1.43 1.77
C GLY A 76 12.34 -2.45 1.04
N SER A 77 11.61 -3.27 1.80
CA SER A 77 10.67 -4.27 1.28
C SER A 77 9.35 -3.64 0.78
N MET A 78 9.44 -2.64 -0.08
CA MET A 78 8.33 -1.74 -0.44
C MET A 78 7.52 -2.22 -1.66
N ARG A 79 7.47 -3.53 -1.92
CA ARG A 79 6.72 -4.17 -3.01
C ARG A 79 5.81 -5.26 -2.45
N GLY A 80 4.87 -4.87 -1.60
CA GLY A 80 4.08 -5.77 -0.74
C GLY A 80 3.25 -6.83 -1.47
N GLN A 81 2.83 -6.57 -2.71
CA GLN A 81 2.17 -7.54 -3.60
C GLN A 81 2.94 -8.84 -3.87
N LEU A 82 4.27 -8.83 -3.70
CA LEU A 82 5.13 -9.98 -3.95
C LEU A 82 5.41 -10.73 -2.65
N TYR A 83 5.66 -12.04 -2.74
CA TYR A 83 6.16 -12.80 -1.57
C TYR A 83 7.43 -12.17 -1.02
N PHE A 84 8.35 -11.74 -1.90
CA PHE A 84 9.47 -10.90 -1.52
C PHE A 84 9.88 -9.99 -2.68
N GLY A 85 9.91 -8.69 -2.42
CA GLY A 85 10.37 -7.68 -3.35
C GLY A 85 10.90 -6.45 -2.62
N MET A 86 11.88 -5.79 -3.21
CA MET A 86 12.49 -4.59 -2.65
C MET A 86 12.59 -3.50 -3.71
N GLN A 87 12.56 -2.25 -3.23
CA GLN A 87 12.82 -1.05 -4.00
C GLN A 87 13.19 0.09 -3.04
N THR A 88 13.50 1.25 -3.59
CA THR A 88 13.67 2.52 -2.88
C THR A 88 12.46 3.42 -3.11
N ARG A 89 12.40 4.54 -2.38
CA ARG A 89 11.34 5.57 -2.50
C ARG A 89 11.64 6.60 -3.57
N HIS A 90 12.06 6.12 -4.74
CA HIS A 90 12.39 6.98 -5.88
C HIS A 90 11.67 6.50 -7.13
N PRO A 91 11.17 7.40 -8.00
CA PRO A 91 10.46 7.02 -9.23
C PRO A 91 11.26 6.08 -10.14
N LEU A 92 12.57 6.34 -10.27
CA LEU A 92 13.51 5.54 -11.08
C LEU A 92 14.07 4.32 -10.34
N SER A 93 13.54 3.98 -9.18
CA SER A 93 14.13 2.94 -8.33
C SER A 93 14.15 1.58 -9.03
N PRO A 94 15.27 0.85 -9.00
CA PRO A 94 15.33 -0.51 -9.52
C PRO A 94 14.41 -1.44 -8.72
N ARG A 95 13.84 -2.43 -9.39
CA ARG A 95 12.91 -3.39 -8.81
C ARG A 95 13.60 -4.71 -8.57
N PHE A 96 13.74 -5.09 -7.31
CA PHE A 96 14.26 -6.39 -6.91
C PHE A 96 13.12 -7.34 -6.56
N GLY A 97 13.25 -8.62 -6.88
CA GLY A 97 12.29 -9.64 -6.48
C GLY A 97 12.86 -11.05 -6.47
N ILE A 98 12.18 -11.91 -5.70
CA ILE A 98 12.48 -13.34 -5.60
C ILE A 98 11.27 -14.13 -6.09
N LEU A 99 11.53 -15.12 -6.93
CA LEU A 99 10.58 -16.16 -7.32
C LEU A 99 11.14 -17.52 -6.92
N TRP A 100 10.27 -18.48 -6.70
CA TRP A 100 10.68 -19.88 -6.64
C TRP A 100 9.71 -20.76 -7.40
N MET A 101 10.21 -21.90 -7.83
CA MET A 101 9.44 -22.86 -8.60
C MET A 101 9.75 -24.26 -8.13
N LYS A 102 8.69 -25.02 -7.90
CA LYS A 102 8.76 -26.48 -7.77
C LYS A 102 8.88 -27.07 -9.16
N LYS A 103 9.70 -28.10 -9.33
CA LYS A 103 9.79 -28.86 -10.59
C LYS A 103 8.41 -29.36 -11.01
N ASN A 104 8.03 -29.12 -12.27
CA ASN A 104 6.69 -29.39 -12.80
C ASN A 104 5.53 -28.74 -12.02
N GLY A 105 5.82 -27.75 -11.18
CA GLY A 105 4.87 -27.07 -10.33
C GLY A 105 4.67 -25.59 -10.70
N PRO A 106 3.83 -24.88 -9.94
CA PRO A 106 3.59 -23.46 -10.16
C PRO A 106 4.82 -22.62 -9.79
N VAL A 107 4.91 -21.45 -10.42
CA VAL A 107 5.86 -20.40 -10.03
C VAL A 107 5.22 -19.54 -8.95
N ARG A 108 5.93 -19.34 -7.85
CA ARG A 108 5.54 -18.44 -6.78
C ARG A 108 6.21 -17.08 -7.00
N TYR A 109 5.40 -16.03 -7.05
CA TYR A 109 5.87 -14.66 -7.24
C TYR A 109 4.95 -13.66 -6.53
N TRP A 110 3.73 -13.55 -7.03
CA TRP A 110 2.65 -12.78 -6.41
C TRP A 110 2.16 -13.50 -5.16
N CYS A 111 1.96 -12.74 -4.07
CA CYS A 111 1.22 -13.23 -2.91
C CYS A 111 -0.16 -13.72 -3.36
N ASN A 112 -0.55 -14.95 -3.05
CA ASN A 112 -1.84 -15.49 -3.44
C ASN A 112 -2.40 -16.35 -2.29
N LYS A 113 -3.62 -16.03 -1.85
CA LYS A 113 -4.27 -16.75 -0.74
C LYS A 113 -4.66 -18.20 -1.08
N ASP A 114 -4.81 -18.51 -2.37
CA ASP A 114 -5.33 -19.80 -2.85
C ASP A 114 -4.22 -20.79 -3.23
N ASP A 115 -2.95 -20.41 -3.06
CA ASP A 115 -1.82 -21.14 -3.63
C ASP A 115 -1.11 -22.09 -2.64
N GLY A 116 -1.55 -22.06 -1.37
CA GLY A 116 -1.07 -22.92 -0.28
C GLY A 116 0.18 -22.42 0.44
N VAL A 117 0.76 -21.28 0.06
CA VAL A 117 1.96 -20.73 0.68
C VAL A 117 1.59 -19.99 1.97
N THR A 118 2.26 -20.33 3.08
CA THR A 118 2.19 -19.56 4.33
C THR A 118 3.43 -18.67 4.43
N PHE A 119 3.24 -17.39 4.69
CA PHE A 119 4.32 -16.42 4.84
C PHE A 119 3.91 -15.34 5.84
N MET A 120 4.86 -14.82 6.61
CA MET A 120 4.65 -13.67 7.50
C MET A 120 5.97 -13.03 7.86
N TRP A 121 6.01 -11.70 7.95
CA TRP A 121 7.14 -11.04 8.60
C TRP A 121 7.11 -11.33 10.11
N THR A 122 8.18 -11.88 10.66
CA THR A 122 8.28 -12.14 12.12
C THR A 122 9.05 -11.06 12.85
N ASP A 123 9.98 -10.42 12.15
CA ASP A 123 10.78 -9.30 12.63
C ASP A 123 11.10 -8.40 11.42
N ALA A 124 10.51 -7.21 11.36
CA ALA A 124 10.76 -6.23 10.30
C ALA A 124 10.50 -4.81 10.80
N ASP A 125 11.38 -3.87 10.47
CA ASP A 125 11.32 -2.49 10.95
C ASP A 125 11.01 -1.46 9.85
N TYR A 126 10.71 -1.91 8.63
CA TYR A 126 10.61 -1.11 7.39
C TYR A 126 11.91 -0.38 6.97
N ARG A 127 12.68 0.13 7.93
CA ARG A 127 13.81 1.05 7.74
C ARG A 127 15.10 0.36 7.31
N SER A 128 15.38 -0.84 7.81
CA SER A 128 16.75 -1.37 7.79
C SER A 128 16.88 -2.87 7.62
N PHE A 129 15.91 -3.68 8.06
CA PHE A 129 16.00 -5.13 7.92
C PHE A 129 14.63 -5.80 7.93
N GLY A 130 14.61 -7.08 7.55
CA GLY A 130 13.45 -7.93 7.74
C GLY A 130 13.80 -9.42 7.74
N GLU A 131 12.93 -10.21 8.35
CA GLU A 131 12.91 -11.67 8.33
C GLU A 131 11.48 -12.16 8.13
N GLN A 132 11.28 -12.96 7.09
CA GLN A 132 10.01 -13.56 6.74
C GLN A 132 10.21 -15.05 6.48
N PRO A 133 9.77 -15.91 7.42
CA PRO A 133 9.57 -17.33 7.15
C PRO A 133 8.49 -17.56 6.10
N VAL A 134 8.73 -18.55 5.24
CA VAL A 134 7.87 -19.00 4.16
C VAL A 134 7.79 -20.53 4.19
N VAL A 135 6.58 -21.06 4.03
CA VAL A 135 6.29 -22.50 3.97
C VAL A 135 5.47 -22.77 2.71
N ASP A 136 6.02 -23.55 1.79
CA ASP A 136 5.36 -24.04 0.57
C ASP A 136 5.46 -25.57 0.55
N GLY A 137 4.46 -26.25 1.14
CA GLY A 137 4.46 -27.70 1.27
C GLY A 137 5.61 -28.24 2.12
N ASP A 138 6.54 -28.96 1.48
CA ASP A 138 7.71 -29.57 2.11
C ASP A 138 8.94 -28.65 2.16
N LEU A 139 8.89 -27.51 1.46
CA LEU A 139 9.91 -26.49 1.47
C LEU A 139 9.60 -25.44 2.55
N LYS A 140 10.51 -25.28 3.50
CA LYS A 140 10.49 -24.18 4.47
C LYS A 140 11.77 -23.37 4.33
N PHE A 141 11.64 -22.06 4.23
CA PHE A 141 12.78 -21.17 4.12
C PHE A 141 12.44 -19.80 4.69
N SER A 142 13.46 -18.98 4.92
CA SER A 142 13.27 -17.58 5.28
C SER A 142 13.86 -16.69 4.21
N THR A 143 13.14 -15.62 3.87
CA THR A 143 13.68 -14.46 3.15
C THR A 143 14.11 -13.41 4.16
N LEU A 144 15.38 -13.00 4.11
CA LEU A 144 15.99 -12.03 5.00
C LEU A 144 16.59 -10.88 4.19
N TRP A 145 16.63 -9.67 4.74
CA TRP A 145 17.33 -8.56 4.11
C TRP A 145 17.92 -7.58 5.11
N ILE A 146 18.95 -6.86 4.66
CA ILE A 146 19.50 -5.68 5.32
C ILE A 146 19.82 -4.61 4.27
N ASN A 147 19.76 -3.34 4.65
CA ASN A 147 20.32 -2.24 3.86
C ASN A 147 21.50 -1.55 4.57
N GLN A 148 22.32 -0.83 3.80
CA GLN A 148 23.30 0.11 4.32
C GLN A 148 23.51 1.20 3.28
N ASN A 149 23.32 2.47 3.68
CA ASN A 149 23.34 3.61 2.75
C ASN A 149 22.37 3.36 1.58
N HIS A 150 22.85 3.34 0.34
CA HIS A 150 22.07 3.11 -0.88
C HIS A 150 22.20 1.67 -1.42
N SER A 151 22.77 0.77 -0.62
CA SER A 151 23.07 -0.62 -0.96
C SER A 151 22.19 -1.58 -0.14
N PHE A 152 21.96 -2.81 -0.65
CA PHE A 152 21.22 -3.84 0.08
C PHE A 152 21.77 -5.25 -0.13
N SER A 153 21.44 -6.12 0.82
CA SER A 153 21.62 -7.56 0.72
C SER A 153 20.29 -8.26 0.98
N ALA A 154 19.93 -9.21 0.13
CA ALA A 154 18.80 -10.12 0.33
C ALA A 154 19.31 -11.55 0.38
N LYS A 155 18.79 -12.36 1.31
CA LYS A 155 19.25 -13.72 1.57
C LYS A 155 18.06 -14.68 1.70
N ILE A 156 18.20 -15.87 1.13
CA ILE A 156 17.34 -17.01 1.41
C ILE A 156 18.12 -18.00 2.26
N VAL A 157 17.48 -18.56 3.29
CA VAL A 157 18.02 -19.64 4.12
C VAL A 157 16.95 -20.72 4.25
N VAL A 158 17.24 -21.94 3.78
CA VAL A 158 16.36 -23.09 3.94
C VAL A 158 16.42 -23.58 5.38
N ASP A 159 15.25 -23.88 5.94
CA ASP A 159 15.14 -24.45 7.27
C ASP A 159 15.65 -25.91 7.25
N PRO A 160 16.62 -26.28 8.10
CA PRO A 160 17.13 -27.65 8.18
C PRO A 160 16.07 -28.72 8.48
N SER A 161 14.91 -28.34 9.04
CA SER A 161 13.76 -29.21 9.28
C SER A 161 12.91 -29.48 8.03
N SER A 162 13.22 -28.83 6.89
CA SER A 162 12.56 -29.08 5.62
C SER A 162 12.84 -30.51 5.16
N ASN A 163 11.77 -31.27 4.93
CA ASN A 163 11.86 -32.63 4.40
C ASN A 163 11.60 -32.59 2.89
N ILE A 164 12.51 -31.95 2.17
CA ILE A 164 12.37 -31.64 0.74
C ILE A 164 12.39 -32.93 -0.07
N LYS A 165 11.26 -33.27 -0.69
CA LYS A 165 11.05 -34.44 -1.55
C LYS A 165 11.17 -34.08 -3.03
N ASP A 166 10.90 -32.83 -3.36
CA ASP A 166 10.87 -32.32 -4.73
C ASP A 166 12.06 -31.39 -5.04
N GLN A 167 12.31 -31.14 -6.32
CA GLN A 167 13.33 -30.20 -6.76
C GLN A 167 12.74 -28.79 -6.81
N TYR A 168 13.49 -27.83 -6.27
CA TYR A 168 13.13 -26.41 -6.25
C TYR A 168 14.24 -25.56 -6.86
N SER A 169 13.85 -24.51 -7.59
CA SER A 169 14.76 -23.49 -8.09
C SER A 169 14.30 -22.12 -7.60
N PHE A 170 15.26 -21.29 -7.21
CA PHE A 170 15.05 -19.89 -6.85
C PHE A 170 15.57 -18.98 -7.95
N LEU A 171 14.81 -17.92 -8.25
CA LEU A 171 15.19 -16.87 -9.19
C LEU A 171 15.23 -15.54 -8.44
N PHE A 172 16.34 -14.83 -8.59
CA PHE A 172 16.54 -13.48 -8.08
C PHE A 172 16.67 -12.56 -9.27
N TYR A 173 15.94 -11.45 -9.29
CA TYR A 173 16.07 -10.47 -10.36
C TYR A 173 16.25 -9.05 -9.84
N LEU A 174 16.89 -8.22 -10.65
CA LEU A 174 16.96 -6.78 -10.49
C LEU A 174 16.68 -6.11 -11.84
N ALA A 175 15.65 -5.27 -11.89
CA ALA A 175 15.18 -4.59 -13.11
C ALA A 175 15.27 -3.07 -12.97
N PHE A 176 15.90 -2.39 -13.91
CA PHE A 176 15.86 -0.93 -13.99
C PHE A 176 14.55 -0.45 -14.60
N GLN A 177 14.10 0.73 -14.18
CA GLN A 177 12.83 1.35 -14.60
C GLN A 177 13.07 2.68 -15.32
N ASP A 178 14.24 2.79 -15.97
CA ASP A 178 14.67 3.94 -16.75
C ASP A 178 15.56 3.47 -17.91
N THR A 179 15.79 4.34 -18.88
CA THR A 179 16.54 4.02 -20.12
C THR A 179 18.05 4.23 -20.00
N ASP A 180 18.51 4.90 -18.94
CA ASP A 180 19.90 5.36 -18.78
C ASP A 180 20.70 4.44 -17.82
N SER A 181 20.01 3.57 -17.09
CA SER A 181 20.56 2.58 -16.19
C SER A 181 20.68 1.21 -16.85
N PHE A 182 21.79 0.53 -16.59
CA PHE A 182 22.08 -0.76 -17.23
C PHE A 182 23.08 -1.60 -16.44
N PHE A 183 22.99 -2.91 -16.65
CA PHE A 183 24.04 -3.89 -16.34
C PHE A 183 25.02 -3.99 -17.50
N LYS A 184 26.31 -4.10 -17.19
CA LYS A 184 27.35 -4.53 -18.12
C LYS A 184 27.42 -6.05 -18.04
N SER A 185 27.37 -6.68 -19.20
CA SER A 185 27.60 -8.12 -19.34
C SER A 185 28.89 -8.55 -18.64
N ALA A 186 28.83 -9.58 -17.81
CA ALA A 186 29.98 -10.16 -17.12
C ALA A 186 30.00 -11.69 -17.24
N THR A 187 31.19 -12.27 -17.37
CA THR A 187 31.42 -13.72 -17.36
C THR A 187 31.57 -14.21 -15.92
N PHE A 188 30.81 -15.25 -15.55
CA PHE A 188 30.76 -15.80 -14.19
C PHE A 188 31.62 -17.06 -14.11
N ASP A 189 32.46 -17.19 -13.07
CA ASP A 189 33.27 -18.39 -12.81
C ASP A 189 32.49 -19.40 -11.98
N SER A 190 31.93 -20.40 -12.66
CA SER A 190 31.13 -21.47 -12.05
C SER A 190 31.89 -22.34 -11.05
N ASN A 191 33.22 -22.27 -10.97
CA ASN A 191 34.03 -23.22 -10.20
C ASN A 191 34.28 -22.83 -8.73
N SER A 192 33.95 -21.61 -8.30
CA SER A 192 34.37 -21.12 -6.97
C SER A 192 33.34 -21.30 -5.86
N GLY A 193 32.11 -21.76 -6.13
CA GLY A 193 31.04 -21.85 -5.12
C GLY A 193 30.64 -20.51 -4.48
N SER A 194 31.27 -19.39 -4.87
CA SER A 194 31.03 -18.01 -4.45
C SER A 194 31.03 -17.16 -5.70
N VAL A 195 29.95 -17.20 -6.47
CA VAL A 195 30.05 -16.83 -7.89
C VAL A 195 29.67 -15.38 -8.16
N SER A 196 30.71 -14.54 -8.13
CA SER A 196 31.00 -13.37 -8.99
C SER A 196 30.06 -12.16 -9.07
N SER A 197 30.67 -11.06 -9.53
CA SER A 197 30.12 -9.72 -9.56
C SER A 197 29.79 -9.22 -10.97
N SER A 198 28.58 -8.68 -11.20
CA SER A 198 28.28 -7.86 -12.37
C SER A 198 28.42 -6.38 -12.01
N ASN A 199 28.95 -5.59 -12.95
CA ASN A 199 29.01 -4.15 -12.82
C ASN A 199 27.88 -3.51 -13.63
N GLY A 200 27.42 -2.35 -13.23
CA GLY A 200 26.50 -1.56 -14.03
C GLY A 200 26.56 -0.10 -13.64
N LYS A 201 25.66 0.67 -14.25
CA LYS A 201 25.44 2.08 -13.91
C LYS A 201 23.98 2.27 -13.58
N PHE A 202 23.72 2.84 -12.41
CA PHE A 202 22.40 3.35 -12.03
C PHE A 202 22.45 4.86 -12.17
N SER A 203 21.68 5.43 -13.09
CA SER A 203 21.82 6.83 -13.50
C SER A 203 21.84 7.84 -12.34
N PRO A 204 21.06 7.68 -11.24
CA PRO A 204 21.06 8.64 -10.14
C PRO A 204 22.25 8.52 -9.17
N LEU A 205 22.86 7.34 -9.01
CA LEU A 205 23.91 7.09 -7.99
C LEU A 205 25.27 6.67 -8.56
N GLY A 206 25.35 6.41 -9.87
CA GLY A 206 26.58 6.04 -10.56
C GLY A 206 26.81 4.54 -10.65
N ASP A 207 28.07 4.14 -10.58
CA ASP A 207 28.46 2.74 -10.79
C ASP A 207 28.06 1.87 -9.59
N PHE A 208 27.60 0.65 -9.88
CA PHE A 208 27.25 -0.34 -8.87
C PHE A 208 27.85 -1.70 -9.21
N THR A 209 27.87 -2.56 -8.20
CA THR A 209 28.27 -3.96 -8.28
C THR A 209 27.15 -4.84 -7.70
N VAL A 210 26.75 -5.87 -8.43
CA VAL A 210 25.91 -6.97 -7.90
C VAL A 210 26.79 -8.17 -7.66
N SER A 211 26.67 -8.88 -6.54
CA SER A 211 27.36 -10.16 -6.32
C SER A 211 26.45 -11.19 -5.66
N VAL A 212 26.69 -12.48 -5.92
CA VAL A 212 25.92 -13.56 -5.30
C VAL A 212 26.83 -14.55 -4.55
N LYS A 213 26.34 -15.05 -3.41
CA LYS A 213 27.04 -16.01 -2.55
C LYS A 213 26.12 -17.17 -2.22
N THR A 214 26.65 -18.38 -2.21
CA THR A 214 25.90 -19.58 -1.83
C THR A 214 26.82 -20.56 -1.12
N ASN A 215 26.29 -21.34 -0.18
CA ASN A 215 27.05 -22.36 0.55
C ASN A 215 26.85 -23.77 0.00
N SER A 216 25.88 -23.97 -0.90
CA SER A 216 25.45 -25.30 -1.36
C SER A 216 24.55 -25.22 -2.60
N ALA A 217 24.89 -24.46 -3.64
CA ALA A 217 24.15 -24.51 -4.91
C ALA A 217 24.59 -25.69 -5.78
N LYS A 218 23.64 -26.37 -6.45
CA LYS A 218 23.94 -27.47 -7.38
C LYS A 218 24.40 -26.92 -8.72
N SER A 219 23.72 -25.86 -9.12
CA SER A 219 23.87 -25.12 -10.34
C SER A 219 23.52 -23.67 -10.04
N VAL A 220 24.21 -22.76 -10.73
CA VAL A 220 23.86 -21.35 -10.79
C VAL A 220 23.87 -20.99 -12.27
N SER A 221 22.75 -20.49 -12.77
CA SER A 221 22.62 -19.96 -14.12
C SER A 221 22.17 -18.51 -14.04
N GLN A 222 22.42 -17.74 -15.10
CA GLN A 222 22.12 -16.32 -15.12
C GLN A 222 21.69 -15.87 -16.50
N ALA A 223 20.98 -14.74 -16.54
CA ALA A 223 20.57 -14.09 -17.77
C ALA A 223 20.69 -12.57 -17.64
N PHE A 224 21.20 -11.95 -18.70
CA PHE A 224 21.18 -10.50 -18.91
C PHE A 224 20.16 -10.22 -20.01
N LEU A 225 19.00 -9.70 -19.60
CA LEU A 225 17.85 -9.49 -20.47
C LEU A 225 17.62 -7.99 -20.66
N ALA A 226 17.06 -7.61 -21.81
CA ALA A 226 16.61 -6.23 -22.02
C ALA A 226 15.21 -6.18 -22.60
N ASP A 227 14.46 -5.19 -22.17
CA ASP A 227 13.17 -4.80 -22.73
C ASP A 227 13.14 -3.28 -22.96
N THR A 228 12.44 -2.80 -23.99
CA THR A 228 12.49 -1.38 -24.38
C THR A 228 11.11 -0.71 -24.16
N PRO A 229 11.02 0.43 -23.44
CA PRO A 229 12.11 1.16 -22.79
C PRO A 229 12.62 0.51 -21.49
N PHE A 230 11.79 -0.26 -20.80
CA PHE A 230 12.12 -1.06 -19.62
C PHE A 230 11.07 -2.17 -19.41
N VAL A 231 11.39 -3.13 -18.54
CA VAL A 231 10.52 -4.29 -18.27
C VAL A 231 9.25 -3.87 -17.55
N GLU A 232 8.09 -4.26 -18.08
CA GLU A 232 6.78 -4.09 -17.45
C GLU A 232 6.61 -5.06 -16.27
N MET A 233 6.70 -4.52 -15.06
CA MET A 233 6.73 -5.31 -13.82
C MET A 233 5.45 -6.10 -13.56
N ALA A 234 4.30 -5.65 -14.08
CA ALA A 234 3.05 -6.42 -14.00
C ALA A 234 3.14 -7.78 -14.73
N THR A 235 4.08 -7.93 -15.67
CA THR A 235 4.24 -9.12 -16.51
C THR A 235 5.59 -9.81 -16.38
N VAL A 236 6.44 -9.36 -15.44
CA VAL A 236 7.84 -9.85 -15.32
C VAL A 236 7.93 -11.36 -15.13
N GLN A 237 7.01 -11.98 -14.37
CA GLN A 237 6.97 -13.43 -14.21
C GLN A 237 6.86 -14.14 -15.57
N ASN A 238 5.88 -13.73 -16.40
CA ASN A 238 5.67 -14.30 -17.73
C ASN A 238 6.86 -14.02 -18.64
N TYR A 239 7.46 -12.83 -18.53
CA TYR A 239 8.66 -12.46 -19.28
C TYR A 239 9.83 -13.40 -18.94
N LEU A 240 10.13 -13.61 -17.66
CA LEU A 240 11.20 -14.50 -17.20
C LEU A 240 11.00 -15.94 -17.68
N GLN A 241 9.78 -16.46 -17.56
CA GLN A 241 9.47 -17.84 -17.96
C GLN A 241 9.67 -18.11 -19.46
N ARG A 242 9.51 -17.10 -20.33
CA ARG A 242 9.74 -17.24 -21.78
C ARG A 242 11.20 -17.49 -22.14
N PHE A 243 12.14 -17.10 -21.28
CA PHE A 243 13.57 -17.27 -21.50
C PHE A 243 14.15 -18.51 -20.81
N GLN A 244 13.35 -19.24 -20.03
CA GLN A 244 13.74 -20.54 -19.49
C GLN A 244 13.49 -21.62 -20.54
N GLN A 245 14.46 -22.51 -20.73
CA GLN A 245 14.28 -23.74 -21.51
C GLN A 245 14.15 -24.92 -20.55
N CYS A 246 13.12 -25.73 -20.77
CA CYS A 246 12.84 -26.91 -19.95
C CYS A 246 13.35 -28.17 -20.64
N ASP A 247 14.05 -29.02 -19.89
CA ASP A 247 14.46 -30.35 -20.34
C ASP A 247 13.26 -31.33 -20.36
N THR A 248 13.49 -32.55 -20.86
CA THR A 248 12.47 -33.60 -20.91
C THR A 248 12.01 -34.08 -19.53
N ASN A 249 12.74 -33.75 -18.46
CA ASN A 249 12.37 -34.05 -17.09
C ASN A 249 11.57 -32.91 -16.46
N GLY A 250 11.31 -31.81 -17.19
CA GLY A 250 10.60 -30.64 -16.71
C GLY A 250 11.45 -29.72 -15.82
N TYR A 251 12.76 -29.82 -15.91
CA TYR A 251 13.69 -28.88 -15.27
C TYR A 251 13.92 -27.70 -16.21
N CYS A 252 13.54 -26.49 -15.79
CA CYS A 252 13.64 -25.27 -16.58
C CYS A 252 14.82 -24.41 -16.10
N ALA A 253 15.71 -24.02 -17.01
CA ALA A 253 16.83 -23.13 -16.71
C ALA A 253 17.08 -22.12 -17.83
N PHE A 254 17.74 -21.02 -17.51
CA PHE A 254 18.19 -20.07 -18.53
C PHE A 254 19.35 -20.68 -19.32
N THR A 255 19.15 -20.89 -20.62
CA THR A 255 20.20 -21.38 -21.52
C THR A 255 20.94 -20.20 -22.13
N ASN A 256 22.12 -19.91 -21.57
CA ASN A 256 23.14 -18.95 -22.02
C ASN A 256 22.64 -17.96 -23.10
N THR A 257 21.76 -17.05 -22.70
CA THR A 257 21.22 -16.02 -23.59
C THR A 257 22.32 -15.01 -23.87
N SER A 258 22.75 -14.95 -25.13
CA SER A 258 23.76 -14.03 -25.63
C SER A 258 23.64 -12.64 -25.01
N LEU A 259 24.76 -12.25 -24.41
CA LEU A 259 24.98 -11.05 -23.61
C LEU A 259 24.71 -9.80 -24.44
N LEU A 260 23.55 -9.17 -24.24
CA LEU A 260 23.41 -7.78 -24.65
C LEU A 260 24.54 -6.99 -23.95
N PRO A 261 25.28 -6.12 -24.66
CA PRO A 261 26.35 -5.33 -24.05
C PRO A 261 25.81 -4.48 -22.88
N TYR A 262 24.52 -4.13 -22.96
CA TYR A 262 23.75 -3.43 -21.95
C TYR A 262 22.41 -4.14 -21.77
N ALA A 263 22.06 -4.44 -20.51
CA ALA A 263 20.81 -5.06 -20.12
C ALA A 263 20.14 -4.21 -19.05
N ASN A 264 18.81 -4.13 -19.01
CA ASN A 264 18.08 -3.47 -17.92
C ASN A 264 17.43 -4.47 -16.95
N LEU A 265 17.60 -5.77 -17.19
CA LEU A 265 17.16 -6.83 -16.30
C LEU A 265 18.29 -7.86 -16.10
N PHE A 266 18.67 -8.06 -14.85
CA PHE A 266 19.59 -9.11 -14.43
C PHE A 266 18.84 -10.18 -13.65
N VAL A 267 19.11 -11.45 -13.96
CA VAL A 267 18.46 -12.60 -13.32
C VAL A 267 19.50 -13.64 -12.96
N VAL A 268 19.41 -14.18 -11.76
CA VAL A 268 20.18 -15.36 -11.33
C VAL A 268 19.21 -16.44 -10.89
N GLN A 269 19.36 -17.63 -11.47
CA GLN A 269 18.64 -18.83 -11.07
C GLN A 269 19.58 -19.81 -10.39
N THR A 270 19.14 -20.41 -9.31
CA THR A 270 19.90 -21.43 -8.57
C THR A 270 19.00 -22.57 -8.15
N ASP A 271 19.53 -23.78 -8.22
CA ASP A 271 18.82 -24.98 -7.75
C ASP A 271 19.19 -25.29 -6.31
N LEU A 272 18.15 -25.58 -5.53
CA LEU A 272 18.30 -26.10 -4.19
C LEU A 272 18.92 -27.50 -4.23
N THR A 273 19.97 -27.72 -3.43
CA THR A 273 20.67 -29.01 -3.31
C THR A 273 20.17 -29.86 -2.17
N ASP A 274 19.98 -29.24 -0.99
CA ASP A 274 19.61 -29.89 0.25
C ASP A 274 19.11 -28.86 1.30
N SER A 275 18.82 -29.35 2.51
CA SER A 275 18.28 -28.59 3.64
C SER A 275 19.20 -27.52 4.25
N LYS A 276 20.48 -27.42 3.84
CA LYS A 276 21.44 -26.41 4.32
C LYS A 276 21.62 -25.25 3.33
N PHE A 277 20.81 -25.22 2.28
CA PHE A 277 20.87 -24.21 1.23
C PHE A 277 20.71 -22.77 1.76
N SER A 278 21.65 -21.92 1.36
CA SER A 278 21.52 -20.47 1.45
C SER A 278 22.01 -19.80 0.18
N PHE A 279 21.37 -18.69 -0.15
CA PHE A 279 21.73 -17.84 -1.27
C PHE A 279 21.60 -16.38 -0.87
N GLN A 280 22.63 -15.59 -1.12
CA GLN A 280 22.67 -14.17 -0.82
C GLN A 280 22.93 -13.38 -2.10
N PHE A 281 22.14 -12.33 -2.32
CA PHE A 281 22.24 -11.36 -3.39
C PHE A 281 22.62 -10.00 -2.79
N ASP A 282 23.76 -9.46 -3.19
CA ASP A 282 24.27 -8.16 -2.74
C ASP A 282 24.20 -7.17 -3.91
N TYR A 283 23.54 -6.03 -3.71
CA TYR A 283 23.60 -4.86 -4.60
C TYR A 283 24.33 -3.73 -3.87
N LYS A 284 25.46 -3.29 -4.42
CA LYS A 284 26.34 -2.31 -3.82
C LYS A 284 26.57 -1.13 -4.76
N ILE A 285 26.24 0.07 -4.31
CA ILE A 285 26.70 1.31 -4.95
C ILE A 285 28.20 1.49 -4.69
N ASN A 286 29.00 1.73 -5.73
CA ASN A 286 30.46 1.71 -5.61
C ASN A 286 31.02 2.90 -4.82
N SER A 287 30.29 4.01 -4.78
CA SER A 287 30.63 5.18 -3.96
C SER A 287 30.28 5.02 -2.48
N ASP A 288 29.45 4.03 -2.11
CA ASP A 288 29.13 3.75 -0.71
C ASP A 288 30.26 2.96 -0.03
N PRO A 289 30.41 3.13 1.31
CA PRO A 289 31.06 2.12 2.14
C PRO A 289 30.55 0.70 1.83
N GLY A 290 31.43 -0.30 1.88
CA GLY A 290 31.05 -1.69 1.64
C GLY A 290 29.88 -2.17 2.49
N LEU A 291 29.11 -3.13 1.97
CA LEU A 291 28.06 -3.81 2.74
C LEU A 291 28.68 -4.49 3.98
N PRO A 292 28.04 -4.37 5.16
CA PRO A 292 28.53 -4.99 6.37
C PRO A 292 28.34 -6.51 6.35
N ASP A 293 28.88 -7.20 7.35
CA ASP A 293 28.60 -8.63 7.54
C ASP A 293 27.09 -8.86 7.72
N PHE A 294 26.51 -9.74 6.90
CA PHE A 294 25.06 -9.92 6.82
C PHE A 294 24.51 -10.46 8.14
N ASP A 295 25.04 -11.59 8.61
CA ASP A 295 24.46 -12.35 9.71
C ASP A 295 24.60 -11.58 11.04
N THR A 296 25.74 -10.91 11.25
CA THR A 296 25.97 -10.06 12.43
C THR A 296 25.04 -8.85 12.41
N THR A 297 24.92 -8.16 11.26
CA THR A 297 24.09 -6.94 11.15
C THR A 297 22.61 -7.26 11.32
N HIS A 298 22.14 -8.32 10.68
CA HIS A 298 20.76 -8.78 10.79
C HIS A 298 20.42 -9.16 12.25
N SER A 299 21.27 -9.95 12.90
CA SER A 299 21.07 -10.36 14.30
C SER A 299 21.02 -9.17 15.27
N ASN A 300 21.88 -8.18 15.05
CA ASN A 300 21.90 -6.95 15.85
C ASN A 300 20.63 -6.13 15.67
N ARG A 301 20.18 -5.92 14.42
CA ARG A 301 18.96 -5.16 14.11
C ARG A 301 17.70 -5.87 14.60
N LYS A 302 17.65 -7.21 14.49
CA LYS A 302 16.59 -8.04 15.08
C LYS A 302 16.51 -7.87 16.59
N SER A 303 17.66 -7.89 17.28
CA SER A 303 17.72 -7.66 18.73
C SER A 303 17.28 -6.25 19.10
N GLN A 304 17.71 -5.23 18.35
CA GLN A 304 17.28 -3.84 18.54
C GLN A 304 15.77 -3.68 18.35
N PHE A 305 15.21 -4.23 17.27
CA PHE A 305 13.78 -4.21 17.00
C PHE A 305 12.97 -4.82 18.14
N ARG A 306 13.35 -6.00 18.62
CA ARG A 306 12.69 -6.67 19.75
C ARG A 306 12.78 -5.87 21.04
N ASN A 307 13.92 -5.23 21.31
CA ASN A 307 14.10 -4.35 22.46
C ASN A 307 13.21 -3.10 22.36
N THR A 308 13.12 -2.48 21.19
CA THR A 308 12.21 -1.35 20.95
C THR A 308 10.76 -1.78 21.11
N PHE A 309 10.37 -2.92 20.54
CA PHE A 309 9.03 -3.47 20.66
C PHE A 309 8.62 -3.64 22.13
N GLY A 310 9.47 -4.25 22.95
CA GLY A 310 9.20 -4.44 24.38
C GLY A 310 9.12 -3.14 25.19
N LYS A 311 9.77 -2.05 24.72
CA LYS A 311 9.67 -0.72 25.35
C LYS A 311 8.39 0.01 24.95
N VAL A 312 8.03 -0.05 23.66
CA VAL A 312 6.84 0.63 23.10
C VAL A 312 5.56 -0.06 23.53
N PHE A 313 5.56 -1.39 23.55
CA PHE A 313 4.43 -2.23 23.95
C PHE A 313 4.80 -3.01 25.21
N PRO A 314 4.84 -2.36 26.39
CA PRO A 314 5.15 -3.04 27.64
C PRO A 314 4.05 -4.05 27.95
N ILE A 315 4.40 -5.34 27.91
CA ILE A 315 3.50 -6.45 28.24
C ILE A 315 4.10 -7.16 29.46
N ASP A 316 3.32 -7.30 30.54
CA ASP A 316 3.73 -8.13 31.68
C ASP A 316 3.71 -9.60 31.22
N GLN A 317 4.90 -10.22 31.24
CA GLN A 317 5.08 -11.62 30.82
C GLN A 317 4.42 -12.61 31.78
N ASN A 318 4.02 -12.18 32.98
CA ASN A 318 3.25 -13.00 33.90
C ASN A 318 1.75 -13.02 33.54
N ASP A 319 1.27 -12.00 32.81
CA ASP A 319 -0.14 -11.84 32.47
C ASP A 319 -0.49 -12.44 31.10
N ILE A 320 0.50 -12.57 30.21
CA ILE A 320 0.29 -13.00 28.82
C ILE A 320 1.31 -14.08 28.43
N ALA A 321 0.82 -15.19 27.87
CA ALA A 321 1.68 -16.27 27.38
C ALA A 321 2.60 -15.81 26.22
N ALA A 322 3.83 -16.34 26.17
CA ALA A 322 4.87 -15.91 25.23
C ALA A 322 4.44 -15.94 23.75
N ASN A 323 3.58 -16.87 23.36
CA ASN A 323 3.06 -16.97 22.00
C ASN A 323 2.22 -15.74 21.59
N PHE A 324 1.56 -15.06 22.52
CA PHE A 324 0.84 -13.81 22.22
C PHE A 324 1.77 -12.61 22.05
N ILE A 325 2.92 -12.61 22.74
CA ILE A 325 3.97 -11.60 22.53
C ILE A 325 4.56 -11.77 21.13
N ASP A 326 4.85 -13.03 20.74
CA ASP A 326 5.31 -13.35 19.39
C ASP A 326 4.28 -12.99 18.32
N MET A 327 2.98 -13.23 18.59
CA MET A 327 1.88 -12.80 17.73
C MET A 327 1.82 -11.28 17.56
N GLY A 328 1.94 -10.51 18.65
CA GLY A 328 1.96 -9.04 18.60
C GLY A 328 3.15 -8.50 17.81
N ARG A 329 4.33 -9.11 17.97
CA ARG A 329 5.53 -8.75 17.22
C ARG A 329 5.38 -9.07 15.73
N ALA A 330 4.81 -10.23 15.38
CA ALA A 330 4.50 -10.58 14.01
C ALA A 330 3.45 -9.64 13.39
N ALA A 331 2.42 -9.25 14.15
CA ALA A 331 1.40 -8.30 13.68
C ALA A 331 2.02 -6.94 13.32
N LEU A 332 2.87 -6.37 14.20
CA LEU A 332 3.61 -5.15 13.89
C LEU A 332 4.57 -5.33 12.70
N SER A 333 5.30 -6.44 12.67
CA SER A 333 6.26 -6.71 11.59
C SER A 333 5.59 -6.83 10.23
N ASN A 334 4.38 -7.41 10.17
CA ASN A 334 3.61 -7.46 8.92
C ASN A 334 3.06 -6.10 8.54
N MET A 335 2.63 -5.28 9.50
CA MET A 335 2.19 -3.91 9.25
C MET A 335 3.33 -3.04 8.69
N LEU A 336 4.53 -3.11 9.28
CA LEU A 336 5.70 -2.39 8.79
C LEU A 336 6.21 -2.97 7.46
N GLY A 337 6.19 -4.30 7.33
CA GLY A 337 6.60 -5.02 6.13
C GLY A 337 5.61 -4.96 4.97
N SER A 338 4.43 -4.34 5.16
CA SER A 338 3.46 -4.03 4.11
C SER A 338 3.42 -2.55 3.72
N VAL A 339 4.30 -1.72 4.29
CA VAL A 339 4.47 -0.34 3.82
C VAL A 339 5.22 -0.35 2.48
N SER A 340 4.54 0.11 1.44
CA SER A 340 5.01 0.11 0.06
C SER A 340 5.17 1.53 -0.47
N TYR A 341 5.78 1.65 -1.65
CA TYR A 341 5.92 2.92 -2.37
C TYR A 341 5.42 2.79 -3.81
N TRP A 342 4.68 3.79 -4.28
CA TRP A 342 4.20 3.85 -5.65
C TRP A 342 4.43 5.23 -6.24
N HIS A 343 4.79 5.23 -7.52
CA HIS A 343 4.91 6.44 -8.33
C HIS A 343 4.19 6.21 -9.67
N GLY A 344 3.32 7.13 -10.06
CA GLY A 344 2.61 7.04 -11.34
C GLY A 344 1.31 7.82 -11.36
N TYR A 345 0.30 7.34 -12.07
CA TYR A 345 -0.93 8.09 -12.35
C TYR A 345 -2.15 7.31 -11.87
N SER A 346 -3.16 8.03 -11.39
CA SER A 346 -4.49 7.48 -11.14
C SER A 346 -5.40 7.85 -12.30
N ASN A 347 -6.22 6.91 -12.79
CA ASN A 347 -7.29 7.30 -13.71
C ASN A 347 -8.44 7.89 -12.90
N ALA A 348 -8.89 9.08 -13.29
CA ALA A 348 -9.90 9.81 -12.55
C ALA A 348 -10.99 10.38 -13.47
N THR A 349 -12.20 10.49 -12.95
CA THR A 349 -13.32 11.23 -13.55
C THR A 349 -13.94 12.16 -12.50
N GLY A 350 -14.71 13.15 -12.94
CA GLY A 350 -15.27 14.11 -12.01
C GLY A 350 -16.24 15.13 -12.61
N SER A 351 -16.91 15.88 -11.74
CA SER A 351 -18.01 16.78 -12.12
C SER A 351 -17.58 17.91 -13.06
N CYS A 352 -16.31 18.25 -13.00
CA CYS A 352 -15.69 19.25 -13.85
C CYS A 352 -15.27 18.71 -15.22
N LEU A 353 -15.35 17.40 -15.50
CA LEU A 353 -15.01 16.85 -16.80
C LEU A 353 -16.27 16.64 -17.64
N PRO A 354 -16.18 16.61 -18.99
CA PRO A 354 -17.31 16.20 -19.81
C PRO A 354 -17.77 14.80 -19.42
N ASN A 355 -19.08 14.58 -19.34
CA ASN A 355 -19.66 13.32 -18.89
C ASN A 355 -19.07 12.11 -19.64
N GLY A 356 -18.66 11.08 -18.89
CA GLY A 356 -18.02 9.87 -19.42
C GLY A 356 -16.54 10.02 -19.78
N SER A 357 -15.92 11.17 -19.50
CA SER A 357 -14.48 11.37 -19.73
C SER A 357 -13.65 10.89 -18.53
N THR A 358 -12.47 10.35 -18.82
CA THR A 358 -11.47 9.94 -17.82
C THR A 358 -10.13 10.58 -18.18
N VAL A 359 -9.37 10.99 -17.18
CA VAL A 359 -8.04 11.58 -17.32
C VAL A 359 -7.02 10.86 -16.45
N GLU A 360 -5.74 10.93 -16.83
CA GLU A 360 -4.63 10.51 -15.97
C GLU A 360 -4.30 11.64 -14.99
N PHE A 361 -4.63 11.44 -13.71
CA PHE A 361 -4.32 12.35 -12.61
C PHE A 361 -2.95 12.00 -12.00
N GLY A 362 -1.98 12.92 -12.12
CA GLY A 362 -0.63 12.71 -11.61
C GLY A 362 0.47 13.50 -12.33
N PRO A 363 1.75 13.11 -12.18
CA PRO A 363 2.22 11.95 -11.42
C PRO A 363 2.08 12.16 -9.90
N LEU A 364 1.78 11.08 -9.20
CA LEU A 364 1.60 11.01 -7.74
C LEU A 364 2.69 10.13 -7.14
N ASP A 365 3.06 10.44 -5.91
CA ASP A 365 3.98 9.67 -5.08
C ASP A 365 3.23 9.28 -3.80
N LEU A 366 3.19 7.98 -3.51
CA LEU A 366 2.52 7.47 -2.32
C LEU A 366 3.41 6.49 -1.57
N ILE A 367 3.61 6.74 -0.28
CA ILE A 367 3.92 5.68 0.69
C ILE A 367 2.69 5.40 1.56
N ALA A 368 2.32 4.14 1.69
CA ALA A 368 1.18 3.70 2.48
C ALA A 368 1.34 2.23 2.89
N ALA A 369 0.69 1.82 3.98
CA ALA A 369 0.56 0.41 4.31
C ALA A 369 -0.60 -0.22 3.51
N GLU A 370 -0.40 -1.46 3.07
CA GLU A 370 -1.39 -2.24 2.34
C GLU A 370 -2.33 -2.99 3.31
N PRO A 371 -3.66 -2.99 3.11
CA PRO A 371 -4.58 -3.79 3.92
C PRO A 371 -4.30 -5.30 3.83
N SER A 372 -3.95 -5.79 2.63
CA SER A 372 -3.69 -7.20 2.38
C SER A 372 -2.74 -7.36 1.19
N ARG A 373 -1.55 -7.91 1.43
CA ARG A 373 -0.58 -8.25 0.36
C ARG A 373 -1.17 -9.18 -0.74
N PRO A 374 -1.97 -10.22 -0.43
CA PRO A 374 -2.57 -11.06 -1.46
C PRO A 374 -3.77 -10.44 -2.18
N ASP A 375 -4.65 -9.68 -1.51
CA ASP A 375 -5.91 -9.21 -2.11
C ASP A 375 -5.92 -7.71 -2.45
N PHE A 376 -5.30 -6.90 -1.60
CA PHE A 376 -5.37 -5.44 -1.61
C PHE A 376 -3.96 -4.78 -1.52
N PRO A 377 -2.99 -5.10 -2.39
CA PRO A 377 -1.63 -4.59 -2.25
C PRO A 377 -1.46 -3.19 -2.86
N ARG A 378 -2.20 -2.23 -2.30
CA ARG A 378 -2.27 -0.84 -2.74
C ARG A 378 -2.76 0.05 -1.59
N GLY A 379 -2.63 1.37 -1.75
CA GLY A 379 -3.07 2.31 -0.72
C GLY A 379 -4.59 2.42 -0.68
N PHE A 380 -5.17 2.39 0.52
CA PHE A 380 -6.57 2.73 0.78
C PHE A 380 -6.62 3.84 1.84
N LEU A 381 -7.26 4.96 1.50
CA LEU A 381 -7.18 6.21 2.27
C LEU A 381 -7.64 6.04 3.72
N TRP A 382 -8.77 5.37 3.93
CA TRP A 382 -9.34 5.22 5.27
C TRP A 382 -8.64 4.12 6.09
N ASP A 383 -8.31 2.97 5.47
CA ASP A 383 -7.55 1.88 6.11
C ASP A 383 -6.21 2.37 6.67
N ASP A 384 -5.50 3.21 5.92
CA ASP A 384 -4.15 3.63 6.30
C ASP A 384 -4.15 4.52 7.55
N GLY A 385 -5.25 5.20 7.84
CA GLY A 385 -5.42 5.87 9.12
C GLY A 385 -5.50 4.89 10.31
N PHE A 386 -6.09 3.71 10.14
CA PHE A 386 -6.08 2.65 11.16
C PHE A 386 -4.72 1.96 11.27
N HIS A 387 -4.07 1.63 10.15
CA HIS A 387 -2.72 1.08 10.12
C HIS A 387 -1.75 1.93 10.95
N ASN A 388 -1.86 3.24 10.78
CA ASN A 388 -0.99 4.19 11.44
C ASN A 388 -1.30 4.42 12.93
N LEU A 389 -2.44 3.98 13.46
CA LEU A 389 -2.64 3.94 14.91
C LEU A 389 -1.61 3.03 15.59
N LEU A 390 -1.21 1.95 14.91
CA LEU A 390 -0.15 1.04 15.33
C LEU A 390 1.24 1.55 14.95
N ILE A 391 1.46 1.94 13.68
CA ILE A 391 2.79 2.38 13.21
C ILE A 391 3.30 3.56 14.03
N ARG A 392 2.46 4.55 14.33
CA ARG A 392 2.88 5.75 15.09
C ARG A 392 3.42 5.45 16.49
N GLN A 393 3.02 4.34 17.10
CA GLN A 393 3.52 3.95 18.42
C GLN A 393 4.98 3.51 18.32
N PHE A 394 5.35 2.87 17.21
CA PHE A 394 6.68 2.28 17.01
C PHE A 394 7.64 3.21 16.25
N ASP A 395 7.16 3.89 15.20
CA ASP A 395 7.91 4.82 14.37
C ASP A 395 7.01 6.02 14.00
N THR A 396 6.93 7.00 14.90
CA THR A 396 6.14 8.23 14.73
C THR A 396 6.52 9.00 13.47
N ASP A 397 7.82 9.07 13.17
CA ASP A 397 8.31 9.77 11.99
C ASP A 397 7.83 9.10 10.69
N LEU A 398 7.85 7.77 10.61
CA LEU A 398 7.26 7.04 9.47
C LEU A 398 5.77 7.35 9.32
N SER A 399 5.02 7.36 10.43
CA SER A 399 3.59 7.67 10.39
C SER A 399 3.30 9.08 9.86
N ILE A 400 4.08 10.08 10.30
CA ILE A 400 4.03 11.45 9.79
C ILE A 400 4.33 11.48 8.29
N GLN A 401 5.36 10.75 7.84
CA GLN A 401 5.70 10.66 6.42
C GLN A 401 4.56 10.05 5.58
N ILE A 402 3.87 9.02 6.09
CA ILE A 402 2.72 8.40 5.42
C ILE A 402 1.55 9.39 5.30
N ILE A 403 1.17 10.06 6.39
CA ILE A 403 0.10 11.08 6.39
C ILE A 403 0.42 12.19 5.38
N SER A 404 1.65 12.72 5.43
CA SER A 404 2.11 13.74 4.50
C SER A 404 2.05 13.28 3.04
N SER A 405 2.43 12.03 2.76
CA SER A 405 2.39 11.46 1.42
C SER A 405 0.96 11.42 0.87
N TRP A 406 -0.01 10.97 1.67
CA TRP A 406 -1.43 11.00 1.27
C TRP A 406 -1.91 12.42 0.99
N LEU A 407 -1.61 13.38 1.88
CA LEU A 407 -2.00 14.78 1.69
C LEU A 407 -1.38 15.40 0.43
N ASP A 408 -0.22 14.93 -0.01
CA ASP A 408 0.43 15.40 -1.24
C ASP A 408 -0.17 14.82 -2.53
N THR A 409 -1.08 13.85 -2.42
CA THR A 409 -1.81 13.26 -3.55
C THR A 409 -3.11 13.98 -3.90
N MET A 410 -3.49 15.02 -3.15
CA MET A 410 -4.76 15.72 -3.36
C MET A 410 -4.77 16.61 -4.62
N ASN A 411 -5.95 16.76 -5.21
CA ASN A 411 -6.19 17.73 -6.30
C ASN A 411 -6.30 19.17 -5.78
N THR A 412 -6.49 20.13 -6.70
CA THR A 412 -6.60 21.57 -6.41
C THR A 412 -7.71 21.95 -5.43
N TYR A 413 -8.76 21.15 -5.30
CA TYR A 413 -9.89 21.46 -4.42
C TYR A 413 -9.92 20.64 -3.14
N GLY A 414 -9.04 19.65 -2.98
CA GLY A 414 -8.87 18.88 -1.74
C GLY A 414 -9.31 17.44 -1.80
N TRP A 415 -9.79 16.93 -2.93
CA TRP A 415 -10.09 15.51 -3.10
C TRP A 415 -8.80 14.67 -3.11
N ILE A 416 -8.85 13.52 -2.46
CA ILE A 416 -7.80 12.48 -2.46
C ILE A 416 -8.46 11.19 -2.96
N PRO A 417 -7.90 10.50 -3.97
CA PRO A 417 -8.44 9.22 -4.42
C PRO A 417 -8.48 8.21 -3.27
N ARG A 418 -9.57 7.45 -3.17
CA ARG A 418 -9.76 6.54 -2.03
C ARG A 418 -8.90 5.30 -2.13
N GLU A 419 -8.66 4.84 -3.35
CA GLU A 419 -7.93 3.62 -3.66
C GLU A 419 -6.82 3.93 -4.67
N MET A 420 -5.57 3.60 -4.34
CA MET A 420 -4.38 4.15 -5.01
C MET A 420 -3.54 3.06 -5.67
N PHE A 421 -3.78 2.82 -6.96
CA PHE A 421 -3.05 1.86 -7.80
C PHE A 421 -2.28 2.56 -8.93
N LEU A 422 -1.22 3.30 -8.56
CA LEU A 422 -0.53 4.23 -9.47
C LEU A 422 0.30 3.59 -10.59
N THR A 423 0.50 2.26 -10.55
CA THR A 423 1.27 1.51 -11.54
C THR A 423 0.45 0.35 -12.07
N LYS A 424 0.80 -0.15 -13.27
CA LYS A 424 0.21 -1.41 -13.77
C LYS A 424 0.48 -2.59 -12.83
N GLU A 425 1.60 -2.55 -12.11
CA GLU A 425 1.92 -3.55 -11.08
C GLU A 425 0.88 -3.54 -9.95
N ALA A 426 0.52 -2.36 -9.43
CA ALA A 426 -0.47 -2.21 -8.36
C ALA A 426 -1.90 -2.47 -8.86
N ALA A 427 -2.18 -2.08 -10.10
CA ALA A 427 -3.48 -2.29 -10.75
C ALA A 427 -3.73 -3.77 -11.15
N ALA A 428 -2.72 -4.63 -11.15
CA ALA A 428 -2.81 -6.02 -11.60
C ALA A 428 -3.81 -6.88 -10.80
N LYS A 429 -4.13 -6.46 -9.57
CA LYS A 429 -5.11 -7.13 -8.69
C LYS A 429 -6.41 -6.35 -8.50
N VAL A 430 -6.64 -5.32 -9.32
CA VAL A 430 -7.90 -4.58 -9.35
C VAL A 430 -8.78 -5.18 -10.46
N PRO A 431 -10.07 -5.44 -10.21
CA PRO A 431 -10.98 -5.85 -11.27
C PRO A 431 -10.98 -4.84 -12.43
N PRO A 432 -11.05 -5.29 -13.68
CA PRO A 432 -11.03 -4.38 -14.82
C PRO A 432 -12.30 -3.52 -14.91
N GLY A 433 -12.23 -2.43 -15.65
CA GLY A 433 -13.37 -1.56 -15.94
C GLY A 433 -13.51 -0.43 -14.91
N PRO A 434 -14.72 -0.18 -14.37
CA PRO A 434 -15.00 1.02 -13.56
C PRO A 434 -14.19 1.08 -12.25
N TRP A 435 -13.75 -0.06 -11.71
CA TRP A 435 -12.92 -0.13 -10.49
C TRP A 435 -11.52 0.46 -10.66
N LEU A 436 -11.07 0.66 -11.89
CA LEU A 436 -9.81 1.31 -12.21
C LEU A 436 -9.95 2.83 -12.38
N ILE A 437 -11.13 3.40 -12.11
CA ILE A 437 -11.43 4.83 -12.31
C ILE A 437 -11.94 5.41 -10.99
N GLU A 438 -11.20 6.37 -10.44
CA GLU A 438 -11.55 7.09 -9.23
C GLU A 438 -12.49 8.28 -9.55
N GLN A 439 -13.38 8.64 -8.63
CA GLN A 439 -14.36 9.72 -8.81
C GLN A 439 -14.14 10.85 -7.80
N ASP A 440 -14.11 12.10 -8.25
CA ASP A 440 -13.76 13.27 -7.42
C ASP A 440 -14.85 13.78 -6.47
N ASP A 441 -16.03 13.18 -6.51
CA ASP A 441 -17.15 13.40 -5.60
C ASP A 441 -17.36 12.23 -4.62
N VAL A 442 -16.63 11.14 -4.79
CA VAL A 442 -16.64 9.98 -3.90
C VAL A 442 -15.62 10.19 -2.78
N ALA A 443 -16.13 10.28 -1.55
CA ALA A 443 -15.35 10.46 -0.33
C ALA A 443 -14.96 9.14 0.34
N ASN A 444 -14.17 9.26 1.42
CA ASN A 444 -14.00 8.21 2.41
C ASN A 444 -13.89 8.79 3.83
N PRO A 445 -14.10 7.99 4.89
CA PRO A 445 -13.92 8.45 6.27
C PRO A 445 -12.57 9.15 6.46
N PRO A 446 -12.53 10.37 7.04
CA PRO A 446 -11.31 11.18 7.15
C PRO A 446 -10.41 10.69 8.30
N MET A 447 -10.05 9.41 8.29
CA MET A 447 -9.25 8.77 9.33
C MET A 447 -7.86 9.40 9.50
N LEU A 448 -7.29 10.01 8.46
CA LEU A 448 -6.06 10.80 8.58
C LEU A 448 -6.23 11.99 9.53
N ILE A 449 -7.39 12.66 9.55
CA ILE A 449 -7.66 13.75 10.49
C ILE A 449 -7.76 13.20 11.92
N TYR A 450 -8.41 12.06 12.11
CA TYR A 450 -8.45 11.38 13.41
C TYR A 450 -7.04 11.00 13.88
N LEU A 451 -6.19 10.49 13.01
CA LEU A 451 -4.82 10.14 13.34
C LEU A 451 -4.00 11.38 13.77
N VAL A 452 -4.17 12.52 13.08
CA VAL A 452 -3.55 13.81 13.49
C VAL A 452 -4.04 14.26 14.87
N SER A 453 -5.30 13.95 15.25
CA SER A 453 -5.76 14.19 16.63
C SER A 453 -4.91 13.45 17.67
N LYS A 454 -4.44 12.24 17.35
CA LYS A 454 -3.59 11.45 18.24
C LYS A 454 -2.16 11.97 18.33
N LEU A 455 -1.66 12.60 17.26
CA LEU A 455 -0.35 13.27 17.26
C LEU A 455 -0.41 14.56 18.08
N THR A 456 -1.44 15.37 17.87
CA THR A 456 -1.59 16.67 18.55
C THR A 456 -1.95 16.55 20.03
N ALA A 457 -2.58 15.46 20.46
CA ALA A 457 -2.86 15.17 21.86
C ALA A 457 -1.63 14.70 22.67
N ASP A 458 -0.55 14.31 22.00
CA ASP A 458 0.67 13.81 22.63
C ASP A 458 1.73 14.92 22.71
N SER A 459 2.03 15.38 23.93
CA SER A 459 2.97 16.48 24.16
C SER A 459 4.41 16.12 23.77
N GLU A 460 4.83 14.87 23.92
CA GLU A 460 6.19 14.45 23.55
C GLU A 460 6.34 14.47 22.03
N VAL A 461 5.31 13.95 21.32
CA VAL A 461 5.24 14.02 19.87
C VAL A 461 5.23 15.47 19.39
N MET A 462 4.43 16.35 19.98
CA MET A 462 4.38 17.76 19.56
C MET A 462 5.68 18.52 19.86
N ASN A 463 6.39 18.19 20.94
CA ASN A 463 7.69 18.79 21.24
C ASN A 463 8.76 18.42 20.18
N HIS A 464 8.71 17.20 19.64
CA HIS A 464 9.70 16.72 18.68
C HIS A 464 9.31 16.94 17.22
N TYR A 465 8.02 16.80 16.90
CA TYR A 465 7.48 16.80 15.54
C TYR A 465 6.47 17.90 15.26
N GLY A 466 6.24 18.83 16.20
CA GLY A 466 5.21 19.86 16.11
C GLY A 466 5.22 20.64 14.79
N ASP A 467 6.40 21.06 14.33
CA ASP A 467 6.55 21.78 13.06
C ASP A 467 6.09 20.94 11.87
N LYS A 468 6.42 19.63 11.84
CA LYS A 468 5.98 18.72 10.77
C LYS A 468 4.46 18.50 10.80
N VAL A 469 3.88 18.37 12.00
CA VAL A 469 2.43 18.21 12.18
C VAL A 469 1.69 19.48 11.74
N VAL A 470 2.14 20.66 12.17
CA VAL A 470 1.55 21.95 11.79
C VAL A 470 1.71 22.22 10.30
N LYS A 471 2.80 21.77 9.66
CA LYS A 471 2.99 21.90 8.21
C LYS A 471 1.90 21.19 7.38
N MET A 472 1.23 20.17 7.92
CA MET A 472 0.12 19.47 7.25
C MET A 472 -1.16 20.32 7.20
N TYR A 473 -1.29 21.34 8.07
CA TYR A 473 -2.52 22.08 8.30
C TYR A 473 -3.17 22.66 7.03
N PRO A 474 -2.46 23.34 6.11
CA PRO A 474 -3.10 23.92 4.92
C PRO A 474 -3.81 22.87 4.05
N ARG A 475 -3.19 21.68 3.93
CA ARG A 475 -3.74 20.56 3.15
C ARG A 475 -4.89 19.88 3.89
N LEU A 476 -4.78 19.67 5.20
CA LEU A 476 -5.88 19.16 6.03
C LEU A 476 -7.10 20.08 6.00
N LYS A 477 -6.89 21.40 6.04
CA LYS A 477 -7.94 22.41 5.90
C LYS A 477 -8.62 22.33 4.54
N LEU A 478 -7.86 22.16 3.46
CA LEU A 478 -8.41 22.00 2.11
C LEU A 478 -9.24 20.71 2.00
N PHE A 479 -8.70 19.57 2.45
CA PHE A 479 -9.40 18.28 2.46
C PHE A 479 -10.71 18.34 3.29
N TYR A 480 -10.66 18.94 4.48
CA TYR A 480 -11.84 19.14 5.31
C TYR A 480 -12.91 20.01 4.64
N ASN A 481 -12.53 21.12 4.00
CA ASN A 481 -13.48 21.99 3.31
C ASN A 481 -14.10 21.31 2.08
N TRP A 482 -13.32 20.51 1.35
CA TRP A 482 -13.83 19.67 0.27
C TRP A 482 -14.88 18.68 0.78
N MET A 483 -14.55 17.88 1.80
CA MET A 483 -15.48 16.93 2.45
C MET A 483 -16.76 17.63 2.90
N LYS A 484 -16.63 18.76 3.60
CA LYS A 484 -17.75 19.55 4.11
C LYS A 484 -18.68 20.03 3.00
N THR A 485 -18.12 20.39 1.85
CA THR A 485 -18.86 20.96 0.73
C THR A 485 -19.55 19.87 -0.09
N ILE A 486 -18.81 18.84 -0.49
CA ILE A 486 -19.32 17.79 -1.39
C ILE A 486 -20.30 16.87 -0.65
N GLN A 487 -20.08 16.59 0.63
CA GLN A 487 -20.92 15.66 1.39
C GLN A 487 -22.03 16.36 2.19
N LYS A 488 -22.35 17.62 1.87
CA LYS A 488 -23.40 18.39 2.58
C LYS A 488 -24.77 17.69 2.44
N GLY A 489 -25.47 17.53 3.56
CA GLY A 489 -26.83 16.99 3.60
C GLY A 489 -27.91 18.05 3.35
N PRO A 490 -29.19 17.63 3.26
CA PRO A 490 -30.31 18.51 2.93
C PRO A 490 -30.67 19.53 4.02
N VAL A 491 -30.28 19.26 5.28
CA VAL A 491 -30.53 20.13 6.44
C VAL A 491 -29.21 20.70 6.96
N ASP A 492 -29.23 21.94 7.47
CA ASP A 492 -28.04 22.56 8.05
C ASP A 492 -27.45 21.71 9.20
N GLY A 493 -26.15 21.45 9.14
CA GLY A 493 -25.44 20.59 10.10
C GLY A 493 -25.61 19.08 9.88
N SER A 494 -26.28 18.68 8.80
CA SER A 494 -26.38 17.29 8.34
C SER A 494 -25.44 17.01 7.16
N PHE A 495 -25.11 15.74 6.95
CA PHE A 495 -24.19 15.26 5.92
C PHE A 495 -24.72 13.99 5.28
N GLN A 496 -24.39 13.77 4.01
CA GLN A 496 -24.82 12.61 3.23
C GLN A 496 -23.64 12.06 2.45
N TRP A 497 -23.47 10.73 2.50
CA TRP A 497 -22.52 10.03 1.62
C TRP A 497 -23.03 10.08 0.18
N GLN A 498 -22.30 10.75 -0.69
CA GLN A 498 -22.63 10.85 -2.12
C GLN A 498 -22.28 9.56 -2.87
N GLY A 499 -22.98 9.27 -3.97
CA GLY A 499 -22.65 8.14 -4.85
C GLY A 499 -23.39 6.82 -4.58
N ARG A 500 -24.44 6.81 -3.74
CA ARG A 500 -25.36 5.66 -3.66
C ARG A 500 -26.19 5.53 -4.94
N ASP A 501 -26.28 4.33 -5.50
CA ASP A 501 -27.08 4.06 -6.70
C ASP A 501 -28.48 3.53 -6.35
N GLY A 502 -29.49 4.38 -6.45
CA GLY A 502 -30.89 4.01 -6.24
C GLY A 502 -31.55 3.26 -7.40
N THR A 503 -30.85 3.04 -8.51
CA THR A 503 -31.40 2.41 -9.73
C THR A 503 -31.04 0.95 -9.90
N PHE A 504 -30.15 0.42 -9.05
CA PHE A 504 -29.64 -0.94 -9.18
C PHE A 504 -30.59 -1.97 -8.57
N GLU A 505 -31.46 -2.57 -9.40
CA GLU A 505 -32.52 -3.51 -8.97
C GLU A 505 -32.02 -4.90 -8.50
N LEU A 506 -30.71 -5.18 -8.58
CA LEU A 506 -30.13 -6.46 -8.15
C LEU A 506 -29.62 -6.45 -6.70
N GLN A 507 -29.63 -5.29 -6.02
CA GLN A 507 -29.24 -5.17 -4.61
C GLN A 507 -30.48 -5.13 -3.71
N LEU A 508 -30.48 -5.92 -2.64
CA LEU A 508 -31.52 -5.87 -1.61
C LEU A 508 -31.55 -4.50 -0.90
N ASN A 509 -30.37 -3.91 -0.67
CA ASN A 509 -30.19 -2.56 -0.17
C ASN A 509 -29.01 -1.93 -0.95
N PRO A 510 -29.17 -0.73 -1.54
CA PRO A 510 -28.08 -0.12 -2.29
C PRO A 510 -26.83 0.16 -1.46
N ALA A 511 -25.67 -0.27 -1.97
CA ALA A 511 -24.40 -0.13 -1.27
C ALA A 511 -23.98 1.34 -1.04
N THR A 512 -23.12 1.58 -0.05
CA THR A 512 -22.54 2.89 0.27
C THR A 512 -21.02 2.79 0.42
N LEU A 513 -20.34 2.44 -0.69
CA LEU A 513 -18.87 2.35 -0.78
C LEU A 513 -18.10 3.55 -0.18
N PRO A 514 -18.53 4.82 -0.38
CA PRO A 514 -17.83 5.97 0.19
C PRO A 514 -17.76 5.97 1.73
N SER A 515 -18.64 5.24 2.42
CA SER A 515 -18.60 5.18 3.88
C SER A 515 -17.53 4.25 4.44
N GLY A 516 -16.94 3.37 3.60
CA GLY A 516 -16.10 2.26 4.04
C GLY A 516 -16.88 1.08 4.65
N LEU A 517 -18.20 1.22 4.80
CA LEU A 517 -19.13 0.20 5.26
C LEU A 517 -20.08 -0.17 4.11
N ASP A 518 -19.51 -0.82 3.09
CA ASP A 518 -20.10 -1.00 1.76
C ASP A 518 -21.56 -1.49 1.78
N ASP A 519 -21.86 -2.52 2.55
CA ASP A 519 -23.17 -3.19 2.62
C ASP A 519 -23.91 -2.96 3.95
N TYR A 520 -23.45 -2.01 4.78
CA TYR A 520 -24.20 -1.63 5.97
C TYR A 520 -25.56 -1.05 5.55
N PRO A 521 -26.68 -1.62 6.05
CA PRO A 521 -27.99 -1.26 5.54
C PRO A 521 -28.33 0.19 5.87
N ARG A 522 -28.67 0.96 4.83
CA ARG A 522 -29.19 2.33 4.95
C ARG A 522 -30.63 2.39 4.42
N ALA A 523 -31.17 3.60 4.20
CA ALA A 523 -32.49 3.74 3.58
C ALA A 523 -32.56 2.95 2.26
N THR A 524 -33.66 2.23 2.08
CA THR A 524 -33.80 1.25 0.99
C THR A 524 -33.96 1.89 -0.38
N HIS A 525 -34.50 3.12 -0.40
CA HIS A 525 -34.71 3.91 -1.61
C HIS A 525 -33.86 5.18 -1.51
N PRO A 526 -32.61 5.15 -2.01
CA PRO A 526 -31.72 6.29 -1.94
C PRO A 526 -32.37 7.56 -2.49
N SER A 527 -32.15 8.68 -1.81
CA SER A 527 -32.72 9.96 -2.19
C SER A 527 -31.86 11.13 -1.71
N LYS A 528 -32.12 12.33 -2.23
CA LYS A 528 -31.42 13.56 -1.80
C LYS A 528 -31.82 14.03 -0.40
N ASP A 529 -32.83 13.39 0.19
CA ASP A 529 -33.34 13.75 1.52
C ASP A 529 -32.67 12.94 2.64
N GLU A 530 -31.76 12.02 2.30
CA GLU A 530 -31.02 11.25 3.29
C GLU A 530 -29.96 12.09 4.00
N TYR A 531 -29.70 11.74 5.25
CA TYR A 531 -28.51 12.19 5.97
C TYR A 531 -28.05 11.11 6.93
N HIS A 532 -26.73 10.94 6.98
CA HIS A 532 -26.11 9.77 7.57
C HIS A 532 -25.37 10.15 8.87
N LEU A 533 -25.59 9.34 9.89
CA LEU A 533 -25.09 9.55 11.25
C LEU A 533 -23.56 9.50 11.29
N ASP A 534 -22.98 8.50 10.65
CA ASP A 534 -21.55 8.22 10.68
C ASP A 534 -20.71 9.37 10.11
N ILE A 535 -21.08 9.91 8.95
CA ILE A 535 -20.40 11.08 8.38
C ILE A 535 -20.60 12.35 9.22
N LYS A 536 -21.77 12.55 9.84
CA LYS A 536 -21.95 13.65 10.79
C LYS A 536 -20.95 13.55 11.95
N CYS A 537 -20.77 12.36 12.51
CA CYS A 537 -19.78 12.11 13.56
C CYS A 537 -18.35 12.36 13.06
N TRP A 538 -18.00 11.95 11.84
CA TRP A 538 -16.69 12.24 11.24
C TRP A 538 -16.43 13.74 11.09
N MET A 539 -17.44 14.52 10.67
CA MET A 539 -17.32 15.97 10.52
C MET A 539 -17.26 16.71 11.87
N ALA A 540 -17.98 16.23 12.88
CA ALA A 540 -17.90 16.75 14.26
C ALA A 540 -16.50 16.55 14.87
N MET A 541 -15.93 15.35 14.71
CA MET A 541 -14.54 15.05 15.12
C MET A 541 -13.55 15.90 14.34
N SER A 542 -13.68 15.95 13.01
CA SER A 542 -12.74 16.65 12.14
C SER A 542 -12.72 18.15 12.42
N SER A 543 -13.88 18.78 12.61
CA SER A 543 -13.96 20.22 12.92
C SER A 543 -13.25 20.58 14.23
N THR A 544 -13.32 19.70 15.24
CA THR A 544 -12.58 19.87 16.51
C THR A 544 -11.06 19.79 16.30
N VAL A 545 -10.59 18.81 15.52
CA VAL A 545 -9.15 18.68 15.21
C VAL A 545 -8.65 19.88 14.41
N LEU A 546 -9.41 20.32 13.41
CA LEU A 546 -9.04 21.46 12.57
C LEU A 546 -9.05 22.78 13.34
N LEU A 547 -9.94 22.97 14.32
CA LEU A 547 -9.90 24.12 15.23
C LEU A 547 -8.60 24.12 16.05
N ASN A 548 -8.17 22.98 16.58
CA ASN A 548 -6.90 22.88 17.29
C ASN A 548 -5.71 23.23 16.39
N LEU A 549 -5.66 22.66 15.17
CA LEU A 549 -4.60 22.95 14.21
C LEU A 549 -4.59 24.41 13.75
N ALA A 550 -5.76 25.04 13.57
CA ALA A 550 -5.86 26.45 13.21
C ALA A 550 -5.26 27.36 14.30
N ASN A 551 -5.48 27.02 15.58
CA ASN A 551 -4.82 27.71 16.70
C ASN A 551 -3.30 27.50 16.69
N LEU A 552 -2.84 26.26 16.52
CA LEU A 552 -1.40 25.95 16.45
C LEU A 552 -0.71 26.65 15.27
N ALA A 553 -1.39 26.78 14.13
CA ALA A 553 -0.92 27.46 12.94
C ALA A 553 -1.10 29.00 12.97
N ASN A 554 -1.75 29.54 14.01
CA ASN A 554 -2.12 30.96 14.12
C ASN A 554 -2.94 31.49 12.93
N ASP A 555 -3.85 30.69 12.37
CA ASP A 555 -4.72 31.08 11.25
C ASP A 555 -5.93 31.89 11.75
N THR A 556 -5.67 33.13 12.17
CA THR A 556 -6.69 34.03 12.76
C THR A 556 -7.85 34.33 11.82
N ASP A 557 -7.63 34.25 10.51
CA ASP A 557 -8.65 34.52 9.50
C ASP A 557 -9.68 33.40 9.41
N TRP A 558 -9.25 32.14 9.58
CA TRP A 558 -10.15 31.00 9.51
C TRP A 558 -10.75 30.58 10.86
N LEU A 559 -10.15 30.97 11.98
CA LEU A 559 -10.62 30.65 13.33
C LEU A 559 -12.13 30.88 13.53
N PRO A 560 -12.74 32.02 13.10
CA PRO A 560 -14.18 32.21 13.23
C PRO A 560 -15.02 31.18 12.46
N THR A 561 -14.56 30.79 11.27
CA THR A 561 -15.26 29.83 10.40
C THR A 561 -15.22 28.43 11.01
N ILE A 562 -14.04 27.94 11.39
CA ILE A 562 -13.91 26.59 11.95
C ILE A 562 -14.51 26.49 13.35
N THR A 563 -14.52 27.58 14.13
CA THR A 563 -15.23 27.63 15.42
C THR A 563 -16.74 27.51 15.24
N ALA A 564 -17.31 28.17 14.22
CA ALA A 564 -18.74 28.05 13.91
C ALA A 564 -19.11 26.63 13.44
N ASP A 565 -18.30 26.04 12.54
CA ASP A 565 -18.44 24.64 12.13
C ASP A 565 -18.39 23.70 13.33
N GLN A 566 -17.37 23.82 14.18
CA GLN A 566 -17.18 22.97 15.36
C GLN A 566 -18.38 23.06 16.30
N LYS A 567 -18.88 24.27 16.56
CA LYS A 567 -20.06 24.47 17.40
C LYS A 567 -21.30 23.82 16.81
N LEU A 568 -21.55 23.99 15.51
CA LEU A 568 -22.73 23.44 14.84
C LEU A 568 -22.69 21.91 14.77
N PHE A 569 -21.53 21.33 14.43
CA PHE A 569 -21.42 19.89 14.21
C PHE A 569 -21.34 19.10 15.52
N ASN A 570 -20.92 19.73 16.62
CA ASN A 570 -20.90 19.14 17.97
C ASN A 570 -22.11 19.53 18.83
N ASP A 571 -23.14 20.16 18.25
CA ASP A 571 -24.40 20.45 18.94
C ASP A 571 -25.19 19.14 19.17
N LEU A 572 -25.29 18.73 20.44
CA LEU A 572 -26.00 17.51 20.84
C LEU A 572 -27.51 17.62 20.68
N ASP A 573 -28.10 18.80 20.88
CA ASP A 573 -29.54 19.00 20.68
C ASP A 573 -29.88 18.84 19.18
N LEU A 574 -28.98 19.30 18.30
CA LEU A 574 -29.10 19.08 16.86
C LEU A 574 -28.87 17.61 16.48
N LEU A 575 -27.94 16.91 17.13
CA LEU A 575 -27.74 15.48 16.92
C LEU A 575 -28.99 14.69 17.30
N ASP A 576 -29.56 14.95 18.46
CA ASP A 576 -30.80 14.30 18.94
C ASP A 576 -31.96 14.60 17.99
N LYS A 577 -32.14 15.88 17.64
CA LYS A 577 -33.19 16.29 16.71
C LYS A 577 -33.14 15.57 15.36
N LEU A 578 -31.95 15.30 14.84
CA LEU A 578 -31.77 14.71 13.51
C LEU A 578 -31.74 13.18 13.53
N HIS A 579 -31.08 12.57 14.52
CA HIS A 579 -30.71 11.15 14.46
C HIS A 579 -31.27 10.30 15.60
N TRP A 580 -31.78 10.88 16.69
CA TRP A 580 -32.30 10.11 17.82
C TRP A 580 -33.73 9.62 17.55
N SER A 581 -33.97 8.34 17.83
CA SER A 581 -35.29 7.73 17.81
C SER A 581 -35.74 7.38 19.23
N ASP A 582 -36.76 8.07 19.73
CA ASP A 582 -37.38 7.74 21.03
C ASP A 582 -38.01 6.34 21.03
N ALA A 583 -38.52 5.88 19.88
CA ALA A 583 -39.17 4.58 19.79
C ALA A 583 -38.20 3.40 19.99
N THR A 584 -36.95 3.56 19.56
CA THR A 584 -35.94 2.48 19.57
C THR A 584 -34.74 2.78 20.47
N GLN A 585 -34.69 3.97 21.07
CA GLN A 585 -33.64 4.41 22.00
C GLN A 585 -32.24 4.30 21.39
N GLY A 586 -32.08 4.83 20.17
CA GLY A 586 -30.82 4.77 19.43
C GLY A 586 -30.70 5.87 18.37
N TYR A 587 -29.48 6.02 17.84
CA TYR A 587 -29.19 6.94 16.74
C TYR A 587 -29.19 6.20 15.41
N TYR A 588 -29.78 6.82 14.38
CA TYR A 588 -29.98 6.21 13.06
C TYR A 588 -29.66 7.19 11.94
N ASP A 589 -29.33 6.65 10.77
CA ASP A 589 -29.46 7.39 9.52
C ASP A 589 -30.93 7.78 9.28
N TYR A 590 -31.15 8.85 8.53
CA TYR A 590 -32.48 9.27 8.08
C TYR A 590 -32.62 9.05 6.58
N GLY A 591 -33.79 8.59 6.14
CA GLY A 591 -34.14 8.42 4.73
C GLY A 591 -35.49 7.70 4.57
N ASN A 592 -35.86 7.40 3.32
CA ASN A 592 -37.14 6.78 2.94
C ASN A 592 -37.34 5.35 3.43
#